data_AF-A0A3S1BRU6-F1
#
_entry.id   AF-A0A3S1BRU6-F1
#
_cell.length_a   1.000
_cell.length_b   1.000
_cell.length_c   1.000
_cell.angle_alpha   90.00
_cell.angle_beta   90.00
_cell.angle_gamma   90.00
#
_symmetry.space_group_name_H-M   'P 1'
#
loop_
_entity.id
_entity.type
_entity.pdbx_description
1 polymer ?
#
loop_
_entity_poly.entity_id
_entity_poly.type
_entity_poly.pdbx_seq_one_letter_code
_entity_poly.pdbx_strand_id
1 'polypeptide(L)'
;MLKGEHVFLSGGNLPWINYAYDFGNNQWAGVKSRVENQMKYNSLRPPLSNRLWIHIQGETSPQFDNNGYVIATDMQGTLISDVQDMLNLAQRYDILVIPTLWNAAVDQDRSHRLDGLIVDTRKLTSYIQVVLTPLVRASNPDPCFDTTRLQNSGAGWAGKKYNFQQMLREIFFQTQGKLDFYQFHSYSWQGKFDNVSPFLHQWRDYGTGKPIVIGEFNRQDGGGRTMNQLFEYVYRHGYSGAWSWDLVSQGQDQRGGISHIRNYSGNGKIAIDI
;
A
#
# COMPACT_ATOMS: atom_id res chain seq x y z
N MET A 1 -9.75 -6.37 -12.74
CA MET A 1 -9.64 -7.65 -13.46
C MET A 1 -8.19 -8.11 -13.42
N LEU A 2 -7.95 -9.41 -13.28
CA LEU A 2 -6.62 -10.04 -13.45
C LEU A 2 -6.77 -11.18 -14.46
N LYS A 3 -5.97 -11.18 -15.53
CA LYS A 3 -6.06 -12.17 -16.63
C LYS A 3 -7.50 -12.38 -17.16
N GLY A 4 -8.29 -11.30 -17.22
CA GLY A 4 -9.69 -11.35 -17.68
C GLY A 4 -10.72 -11.79 -16.63
N GLU A 5 -10.31 -12.08 -15.39
CA GLU A 5 -11.21 -12.45 -14.30
C GLU A 5 -11.49 -11.30 -13.34
N HIS A 6 -12.72 -11.23 -12.81
CA HIS A 6 -13.07 -10.30 -11.74
C HIS A 6 -12.52 -10.84 -10.42
N VAL A 7 -11.68 -10.04 -9.75
CA VAL A 7 -10.95 -10.44 -8.55
C VAL A 7 -11.18 -9.46 -7.42
N PHE A 8 -11.19 -9.98 -6.19
CA PHE A 8 -11.28 -9.21 -4.96
C PHE A 8 -9.93 -9.26 -4.22
N LEU A 9 -9.37 -8.10 -3.90
CA LEU A 9 -8.07 -8.01 -3.23
C LEU A 9 -8.22 -8.25 -1.72
N SER A 10 -8.06 -9.50 -1.28
CA SER A 10 -8.11 -9.85 0.14
C SER A 10 -6.70 -9.90 0.73
N GLY A 11 -6.46 -9.24 1.86
CA GLY A 11 -5.19 -9.38 2.58
C GLY A 11 -5.01 -8.37 3.69
N GLY A 12 -3.82 -7.79 3.81
CA GLY A 12 -3.51 -6.88 4.90
C GLY A 12 -2.26 -6.04 4.69
N ASN A 13 -2.04 -5.14 5.64
CA ASN A 13 -0.86 -4.29 5.68
C ASN A 13 0.26 -5.03 6.39
N LEU A 14 1.40 -5.22 5.72
CA LEU A 14 2.62 -5.74 6.35
C LEU A 14 3.16 -4.79 7.42
N PRO A 15 2.73 -3.53 7.48
CA PRO A 15 3.12 -2.39 6.65
C PRO A 15 4.64 -2.11 6.59
N TRP A 16 5.42 -2.69 7.51
CA TRP A 16 6.89 -2.64 7.57
C TRP A 16 7.40 -3.72 8.54
N ILE A 17 8.70 -4.03 8.49
CA ILE A 17 9.39 -4.77 9.56
C ILE A 17 10.15 -3.79 10.45
N ASN A 18 10.96 -2.92 9.87
CA ASN A 18 11.63 -1.80 10.50
C ASN A 18 11.13 -0.51 9.84
N TYR A 19 10.30 0.27 10.55
CA TYR A 19 9.66 1.48 10.02
C TYR A 19 10.68 2.43 9.37
N ALA A 20 10.60 2.61 8.05
CA ALA A 20 11.48 3.41 7.18
C ALA A 20 12.91 2.87 6.95
N TYR A 21 13.19 1.63 7.39
CA TYR A 21 14.52 0.98 7.34
C TYR A 21 14.42 -0.45 6.76
N ASP A 22 13.48 -0.69 5.84
CA ASP A 22 13.29 -2.01 5.20
C ASP A 22 14.02 -2.15 3.86
N PHE A 23 14.20 -1.07 3.09
CA PHE A 23 14.70 -1.10 1.72
C PHE A 23 15.81 -0.07 1.47
N GLY A 24 16.74 -0.36 0.56
CA GLY A 24 17.90 0.49 0.28
C GLY A 24 18.96 0.39 1.36
N ASN A 25 20.16 0.88 1.09
CA ASN A 25 21.30 0.87 2.02
C ASN A 25 21.64 -0.53 2.58
N ASN A 26 21.48 -1.58 1.79
CA ASN A 26 21.64 -2.99 2.19
C ASN A 26 20.69 -3.46 3.32
N GLN A 27 19.62 -2.72 3.62
CA GLN A 27 18.75 -3.01 4.77
C GLN A 27 17.88 -4.25 4.53
N TRP A 28 17.47 -4.48 3.28
CA TRP A 28 16.55 -5.56 2.90
C TRP A 28 17.04 -6.94 3.34
N ALA A 29 18.33 -7.22 3.22
CA ALA A 29 18.92 -8.48 3.64
C ALA A 29 18.63 -8.82 5.13
N GLY A 30 18.55 -7.80 5.99
CA GLY A 30 18.26 -7.97 7.43
C GLY A 30 16.77 -8.11 7.79
N VAL A 31 15.86 -7.83 6.85
CA VAL A 31 14.40 -7.92 7.08
C VAL A 31 13.73 -8.98 6.21
N LYS A 32 14.36 -9.41 5.11
CA LYS A 32 13.80 -10.34 4.10
C LYS A 32 13.16 -11.58 4.70
N SER A 33 13.84 -12.26 5.63
CA SER A 33 13.30 -13.50 6.24
C SER A 33 12.03 -13.25 7.07
N ARG A 34 11.92 -12.08 7.71
CA ARG A 34 10.72 -11.69 8.47
C ARG A 34 9.58 -11.32 7.54
N VAL A 35 9.87 -10.66 6.41
CA VAL A 35 8.87 -10.41 5.34
C VAL A 35 8.39 -11.72 4.72
N GLU A 36 9.32 -12.62 4.38
CA GLU A 36 9.02 -13.95 3.84
C GLU A 36 8.13 -14.75 4.79
N ASN A 37 8.39 -14.71 6.09
CA ASN A 37 7.52 -15.37 7.07
C ASN A 37 6.10 -14.82 7.02
N GLN A 38 5.91 -13.49 6.95
CA GLN A 38 4.56 -12.91 6.82
C GLN A 38 3.89 -13.31 5.50
N MET A 39 4.62 -13.32 4.40
CA MET A 39 4.13 -13.78 3.09
C MET A 39 3.76 -15.27 3.12
N LYS A 40 4.57 -16.13 3.74
CA LYS A 40 4.31 -17.56 3.89
C LYS A 40 3.10 -17.85 4.77
N TYR A 41 2.94 -17.15 5.90
CA TYR A 41 1.74 -17.30 6.73
C TYR A 41 0.47 -16.86 6.00
N ASN A 42 0.63 -15.92 5.07
CA ASN A 42 -0.41 -15.44 4.20
C ASN A 42 -0.72 -16.46 3.07
N SER A 43 0.29 -17.12 2.50
CA SER A 43 0.14 -18.06 1.39
C SER A 43 -0.46 -19.43 1.75
N LEU A 44 -0.65 -19.74 3.05
CA LEU A 44 -1.33 -20.98 3.48
C LEU A 44 -2.84 -20.99 3.15
N ARG A 45 -3.36 -19.93 2.55
CA ARG A 45 -4.74 -19.72 2.09
C ARG A 45 -4.67 -19.06 0.71
N PRO A 46 -5.62 -19.35 -0.19
CA PRO A 46 -5.61 -18.80 -1.55
C PRO A 46 -5.47 -17.27 -1.49
N PRO A 47 -4.80 -16.72 -2.52
CA PRO A 47 -3.78 -15.70 -2.51
C PRO A 47 -4.21 -14.38 -1.90
N LEU A 48 -3.21 -13.68 -1.39
CA LEU A 48 -3.38 -12.48 -0.61
C LEU A 48 -2.66 -11.30 -1.24
N SER A 49 -3.23 -10.13 -1.06
CA SER A 49 -2.59 -8.87 -1.40
C SER A 49 -1.98 -8.26 -0.15
N ASN A 50 -0.70 -7.87 -0.22
CA ASN A 50 0.00 -7.22 0.88
C ASN A 50 0.33 -5.77 0.53
N ARG A 51 -0.06 -4.84 1.40
CA ARG A 51 0.37 -3.44 1.33
C ARG A 51 1.57 -3.20 2.26
N LEU A 52 2.61 -2.52 1.78
CA LEU A 52 3.82 -2.22 2.56
C LEU A 52 4.43 -0.87 2.17
N TRP A 53 5.19 -0.27 3.08
CA TRP A 53 5.69 1.10 2.94
C TRP A 53 7.19 1.13 2.62
N ILE A 54 7.62 2.11 1.81
CA ILE A 54 9.00 2.21 1.31
C ILE A 54 9.76 3.38 1.95
N HIS A 55 9.51 4.61 1.50
CA HIS A 55 10.27 5.79 1.92
C HIS A 55 9.75 6.40 3.21
N ILE A 56 8.43 6.31 3.44
CA ILE A 56 7.75 6.91 4.58
C ILE A 56 7.89 8.44 4.59
N GLN A 57 8.88 9.01 5.29
CA GLN A 57 9.18 10.45 5.27
C GLN A 57 10.59 10.75 4.76
N GLY A 58 11.23 9.76 4.16
CA GLY A 58 12.55 9.89 3.55
C GLY A 58 13.69 9.64 4.53
N GLU A 59 13.50 8.83 5.57
CA GLU A 59 14.47 8.60 6.64
C GLU A 59 15.78 8.00 6.11
N THR A 60 15.69 6.95 5.26
CA THR A 60 16.85 6.26 4.67
C THR A 60 16.85 6.22 3.14
N SER A 61 15.69 6.30 2.52
CA SER A 61 15.53 6.38 1.07
C SER A 61 14.42 7.38 0.72
N PRO A 62 14.57 8.17 -0.35
CA PRO A 62 15.75 8.24 -1.22
C PRO A 62 16.89 9.06 -0.61
N GLN A 63 18.02 9.17 -1.33
CA GLN A 63 19.15 9.99 -0.88
C GLN A 63 18.99 11.44 -1.35
N PHE A 64 19.08 12.37 -0.39
CA PHE A 64 18.94 13.81 -0.63
C PHE A 64 20.29 14.53 -0.47
N ASP A 65 20.50 15.59 -1.25
CA ASP A 65 21.58 16.57 -1.01
C ASP A 65 21.20 17.58 0.08
N ASN A 66 22.13 18.48 0.43
CA ASN A 66 21.91 19.52 1.44
C ASN A 66 20.82 20.55 1.06
N ASN A 67 20.44 20.61 -0.21
CA ASN A 67 19.38 21.49 -0.70
C ASN A 67 18.02 20.77 -0.77
N GLY A 68 17.96 19.49 -0.44
CA GLY A 68 16.76 18.65 -0.50
C GLY A 68 16.42 18.14 -1.90
N TYR A 69 17.36 18.15 -2.85
CA TYR A 69 17.20 17.45 -4.13
C TYR A 69 17.55 15.98 -3.96
N VAL A 70 16.79 15.10 -4.62
CA VAL A 70 17.11 13.68 -4.67
C VAL A 70 18.24 13.44 -5.66
N ILE A 71 19.30 12.78 -5.21
CA ILE A 71 20.55 12.58 -5.98
C ILE A 71 20.89 11.10 -6.22
N ALA A 72 20.31 10.19 -5.44
CA ALA A 72 20.40 8.75 -5.67
C ALA A 72 19.17 8.03 -5.09
N THR A 73 18.94 6.79 -5.52
CA THR A 73 17.88 5.91 -4.97
C THR A 73 18.05 5.66 -3.47
N ASP A 74 19.30 5.53 -3.04
CA ASP A 74 19.78 5.34 -1.68
C ASP A 74 21.32 5.51 -1.71
N MET A 75 21.99 5.50 -0.56
CA MET A 75 23.44 5.73 -0.47
C MET A 75 24.27 4.56 -1.01
N GLN A 76 23.76 3.32 -0.91
CA GLN A 76 24.50 2.12 -1.31
C GLN A 76 24.06 1.57 -2.68
N GLY A 77 23.03 2.17 -3.30
CA GLY A 77 22.52 1.77 -4.61
C GLY A 77 21.77 0.43 -4.61
N THR A 78 21.17 0.01 -3.49
CA THR A 78 20.46 -1.28 -3.41
C THR A 78 18.95 -1.18 -3.47
N LEU A 79 18.36 0.03 -3.41
CA LEU A 79 16.90 0.17 -3.28
C LEU A 79 16.14 -0.56 -4.40
N ILE A 80 16.56 -0.39 -5.66
CA ILE A 80 15.86 -1.00 -6.80
C ILE A 80 15.96 -2.53 -6.74
N SER A 81 17.16 -3.08 -6.49
CA SER A 81 17.35 -4.53 -6.37
C SER A 81 16.60 -5.13 -5.18
N ASP A 82 16.50 -4.38 -4.07
CA ASP A 82 15.77 -4.79 -2.88
C ASP A 82 14.26 -4.90 -3.16
N VAL A 83 13.69 -3.91 -3.84
CA VAL A 83 12.27 -3.94 -4.26
C VAL A 83 12.02 -5.05 -5.28
N GLN A 84 12.94 -5.27 -6.24
CA GLN A 84 12.83 -6.38 -7.19
C GLN A 84 12.84 -7.73 -6.49
N ASP A 85 13.74 -7.94 -5.53
CA ASP A 85 13.82 -9.19 -4.75
C ASP A 85 12.59 -9.40 -3.86
N MET A 86 11.98 -8.33 -3.33
CA MET A 86 10.69 -8.40 -2.64
C MET A 86 9.54 -8.80 -3.58
N LEU A 87 9.50 -8.28 -4.80
CA LEU A 87 8.49 -8.69 -5.80
C LEU A 87 8.70 -10.15 -6.23
N ASN A 88 9.95 -10.58 -6.46
CA ASN A 88 10.29 -11.97 -6.73
C ASN A 88 9.85 -12.89 -5.59
N LEU A 89 10.10 -12.47 -4.34
CA LEU A 89 9.67 -13.19 -3.16
C LEU A 89 8.14 -13.33 -3.12
N ALA A 90 7.41 -12.26 -3.39
CA ALA A 90 5.94 -12.27 -3.40
C ALA A 90 5.37 -13.18 -4.51
N GLN A 91 5.99 -13.19 -5.69
CA GLN A 91 5.61 -14.09 -6.79
C GLN A 91 5.72 -15.56 -6.39
N ARG A 92 6.76 -15.97 -5.63
CA ARG A 92 6.89 -17.36 -5.13
C ARG A 92 5.74 -17.82 -4.23
N TYR A 93 4.93 -16.88 -3.75
CA TYR A 93 3.81 -17.11 -2.83
C TYR A 93 2.47 -16.66 -3.39
N ASP A 94 2.39 -16.33 -4.68
CA ASP A 94 1.19 -15.81 -5.35
C ASP A 94 0.60 -14.58 -4.64
N ILE A 95 1.46 -13.66 -4.19
CA ILE A 95 1.05 -12.44 -3.47
C ILE A 95 1.16 -11.22 -4.38
N LEU A 96 0.06 -10.47 -4.49
CA LEU A 96 0.07 -9.13 -5.07
C LEU A 96 0.62 -8.13 -4.04
N VAL A 97 1.64 -7.36 -4.42
CA VAL A 97 2.22 -6.34 -3.56
C VAL A 97 1.73 -4.95 -3.95
N ILE A 98 1.39 -4.14 -2.94
CA ILE A 98 1.01 -2.74 -3.09
C ILE A 98 2.02 -1.88 -2.31
N PRO A 99 3.10 -1.42 -2.95
CA PRO A 99 4.04 -0.48 -2.35
C PRO A 99 3.36 0.87 -2.11
N THR A 100 3.58 1.44 -0.93
CA THR A 100 3.20 2.80 -0.53
C THR A 100 4.47 3.59 -0.36
N LEU A 101 4.68 4.61 -1.18
CA LEU A 101 5.97 5.31 -1.21
C LEU A 101 6.13 6.23 0.01
N TRP A 102 5.13 7.05 0.31
CA TRP A 102 5.21 8.13 1.30
C TRP A 102 4.16 8.03 2.39
N ASN A 103 4.42 8.69 3.53
CA ASN A 103 3.55 8.75 4.69
C ASN A 103 3.38 10.20 5.19
N ALA A 104 2.13 10.65 5.25
CA ALA A 104 1.71 11.93 5.82
C ALA A 104 0.72 11.77 6.99
N ALA A 105 0.60 10.56 7.57
CA ALA A 105 -0.25 10.30 8.75
C ALA A 105 0.38 10.78 10.07
N VAL A 106 1.69 11.04 10.08
CA VAL A 106 2.46 11.61 11.19
C VAL A 106 3.31 12.76 10.68
N ASP A 107 3.81 13.62 11.58
CA ASP A 107 4.76 14.68 11.25
C ASP A 107 6.08 14.44 11.99
N GLN A 108 6.95 13.65 11.37
CA GLN A 108 8.29 13.30 11.85
C GLN A 108 9.39 13.78 10.88
N ASP A 109 9.01 14.45 9.78
CA ASP A 109 9.91 14.98 8.75
C ASP A 109 10.66 16.22 9.24
N ARG A 110 11.63 16.01 10.15
CA ARG A 110 12.45 17.07 10.75
C ARG A 110 13.44 17.70 9.75
N SER A 111 13.76 17.00 8.67
CA SER A 111 14.69 17.46 7.64
C SER A 111 13.99 18.11 6.45
N HIS A 112 12.65 18.24 6.49
CA HIS A 112 11.85 18.79 5.41
C HIS A 112 12.07 18.09 4.06
N ARG A 113 12.33 16.78 4.08
CA ARG A 113 12.58 15.96 2.89
C ARG A 113 11.29 15.78 2.10
N LEU A 114 10.28 15.17 2.73
CA LEU A 114 8.96 14.98 2.12
C LEU A 114 8.27 16.33 1.88
N ASP A 115 8.35 17.25 2.83
CA ASP A 115 7.83 18.62 2.68
C ASP A 115 8.42 19.32 1.45
N GLY A 116 9.74 19.21 1.26
CA GLY A 116 10.45 19.78 0.12
C GLY A 116 9.99 19.23 -1.23
N LEU A 117 9.68 17.94 -1.32
CA LEU A 117 9.09 17.36 -2.53
C LEU A 117 7.70 17.95 -2.80
N ILE A 118 6.85 18.02 -1.78
CA ILE A 118 5.45 18.48 -1.89
C ILE A 118 5.35 19.94 -2.36
N VAL A 119 6.23 20.81 -1.87
CA VAL A 119 6.11 22.27 -2.11
C VAL A 119 7.03 22.80 -3.21
N ASP A 120 8.13 22.10 -3.55
CA ASP A 120 9.06 22.52 -4.60
C ASP A 120 9.10 21.51 -5.75
N THR A 121 8.44 21.89 -6.84
CA THR A 121 8.34 21.10 -8.08
C THR A 121 9.69 20.67 -8.67
N ARG A 122 10.79 21.40 -8.43
CA ARG A 122 12.13 21.04 -8.92
C ARG A 122 12.72 19.89 -8.10
N LYS A 123 12.45 19.86 -6.79
CA LYS A 123 12.84 18.75 -5.91
C LYS A 123 12.00 17.50 -6.20
N LEU A 124 10.70 17.67 -6.43
CA LEU A 124 9.85 16.58 -6.91
C LEU A 124 10.33 16.03 -8.25
N THR A 125 10.74 16.91 -9.18
CA THR A 125 11.29 16.47 -10.48
C THR A 125 12.56 15.64 -10.31
N SER A 126 13.47 16.01 -9.38
CA SER A 126 14.66 15.19 -9.13
C SER A 126 14.30 13.82 -8.55
N TYR A 127 13.33 13.74 -7.63
CA TYR A 127 12.81 12.44 -7.16
C TYR A 127 12.26 11.57 -8.30
N ILE A 128 11.44 12.16 -9.17
CA ILE A 128 10.83 11.44 -10.29
C ILE A 128 11.89 10.88 -11.24
N GLN A 129 12.92 11.66 -11.54
CA GLN A 129 13.97 11.28 -12.49
C GLN A 129 14.93 10.25 -11.91
N VAL A 130 15.34 10.42 -10.65
CA VAL A 130 16.37 9.60 -10.02
C VAL A 130 15.81 8.30 -9.46
N VAL A 131 14.55 8.28 -9.03
CA VAL A 131 13.98 7.15 -8.27
C VAL A 131 12.75 6.58 -8.94
N LEU A 132 11.69 7.38 -9.09
CA LEU A 132 10.40 6.86 -9.55
C LEU A 132 10.48 6.29 -10.96
N THR A 133 11.10 7.01 -11.89
CA THR A 133 11.24 6.57 -13.28
C THR A 133 12.10 5.30 -13.39
N PRO A 134 13.29 5.20 -12.76
CA PRO A 134 14.04 3.94 -12.73
C PRO A 134 13.30 2.79 -12.06
N LEU A 135 12.62 3.01 -10.93
CA LEU A 135 11.85 1.98 -10.23
C LEU A 135 10.69 1.43 -11.09
N VAL A 136 10.04 2.32 -11.84
CA VAL A 136 8.96 1.99 -12.78
C VAL A 136 9.49 1.33 -14.06
N ARG A 137 10.64 1.77 -14.59
CA ARG A 137 11.22 1.25 -15.84
C ARG A 137 12.06 -0.01 -15.65
N ALA A 138 12.49 -0.30 -14.43
CA ALA A 138 13.08 -1.58 -14.06
C ALA A 138 12.07 -2.75 -14.18
N SER A 139 10.86 -2.50 -14.68
CA SER A 139 9.82 -3.47 -14.98
C SER A 139 10.33 -4.57 -15.90
N ASN A 140 10.31 -5.78 -15.35
CA ASN A 140 10.46 -7.05 -16.03
C ASN A 140 9.24 -7.26 -16.97
N PRO A 141 9.41 -7.86 -18.16
CA PRO A 141 8.30 -8.14 -19.10
C PRO A 141 7.17 -9.02 -18.53
N ASP A 142 7.38 -9.64 -17.37
CA ASP A 142 6.33 -10.31 -16.61
C ASP A 142 5.34 -9.27 -16.01
N PRO A 143 4.02 -9.35 -16.34
CA PRO A 143 2.98 -8.42 -15.87
C PRO A 143 2.88 -8.24 -14.35
N CYS A 144 3.44 -9.17 -13.57
CA CYS A 144 3.47 -9.10 -12.10
C CYS A 144 4.50 -8.09 -11.58
N PHE A 145 5.48 -7.75 -12.42
CA PHE A 145 6.52 -6.75 -12.19
C PHE A 145 6.28 -5.48 -13.00
N ASP A 146 5.07 -5.33 -13.54
CA ASP A 146 4.63 -4.09 -14.16
C ASP A 146 4.48 -3.00 -13.10
N THR A 147 5.62 -2.38 -12.78
CA THR A 147 5.70 -1.23 -11.90
C THR A 147 5.16 0.03 -12.56
N THR A 148 4.63 0.00 -13.80
CA THR A 148 3.87 1.14 -14.33
C THR A 148 2.65 1.45 -13.45
N ARG A 149 2.11 0.45 -12.74
CA ARG A 149 1.07 0.65 -11.71
C ARG A 149 1.56 1.44 -10.49
N LEU A 150 2.88 1.53 -10.26
CA LEU A 150 3.46 2.39 -9.23
C LEU A 150 3.50 3.87 -9.63
N GLN A 151 3.28 4.22 -10.92
CA GLN A 151 3.17 5.62 -11.36
C GLN A 151 2.08 6.38 -10.59
N ASN A 152 1.13 5.67 -9.98
CA ASN A 152 0.06 6.19 -9.13
C ASN A 152 0.08 5.62 -7.70
N SER A 153 1.20 5.04 -7.24
CA SER A 153 1.28 4.42 -5.91
C SER A 153 0.98 5.44 -4.81
N GLY A 154 0.19 4.99 -3.82
CA GLY A 154 -0.40 5.88 -2.84
C GLY A 154 0.59 6.39 -1.81
N ALA A 155 0.28 7.55 -1.24
CA ALA A 155 0.81 7.99 0.04
C ALA A 155 -0.26 7.76 1.12
N GLY A 156 0.14 7.31 2.32
CA GLY A 156 -0.75 7.31 3.47
C GLY A 156 -1.08 8.76 3.88
N TRP A 157 -2.35 9.12 4.01
CA TRP A 157 -2.77 10.49 4.34
C TRP A 157 -3.90 10.47 5.38
N ALA A 158 -3.73 11.25 6.45
CA ALA A 158 -4.72 11.37 7.53
C ALA A 158 -5.13 12.84 7.79
N GLY A 159 -4.84 13.77 6.87
CA GLY A 159 -5.25 15.17 6.98
C GLY A 159 -4.55 16.00 8.06
N LYS A 160 -3.43 15.53 8.64
CA LYS A 160 -2.73 16.27 9.70
C LYS A 160 -1.91 17.47 9.20
N LYS A 161 -1.00 17.23 8.26
CA LYS A 161 -0.02 18.24 7.81
C LYS A 161 -0.39 18.87 6.47
N TYR A 162 -0.87 18.05 5.53
CA TYR A 162 -1.22 18.48 4.18
C TYR A 162 -2.72 18.31 3.95
N ASN A 163 -3.31 19.16 3.13
CA ASN A 163 -4.65 18.91 2.60
C ASN A 163 -4.56 17.91 1.42
N PHE A 164 -5.70 17.34 1.02
CA PHE A 164 -5.74 16.34 -0.04
C PHE A 164 -5.21 16.89 -1.38
N GLN A 165 -5.49 18.15 -1.71
CA GLN A 165 -4.99 18.78 -2.94
C GLN A 165 -3.46 18.87 -2.99
N GLN A 166 -2.80 19.12 -1.85
CA GLN A 166 -1.34 19.11 -1.73
C GLN A 166 -0.77 17.70 -1.93
N MET A 167 -1.40 16.68 -1.34
CA MET A 167 -1.01 15.28 -1.56
C MET A 167 -1.19 14.83 -3.02
N LEU A 168 -2.23 15.31 -3.70
CA LEU A 168 -2.48 14.99 -5.09
C LEU A 168 -1.41 15.57 -6.04
N ARG A 169 -0.72 16.65 -5.67
CA ARG A 169 0.35 17.25 -6.50
C ARG A 169 1.58 16.32 -6.59
N GLU A 170 1.90 15.61 -5.52
CA GLU A 170 2.92 14.54 -5.52
C GLU A 170 2.54 13.39 -6.45
N ILE A 171 1.26 12.98 -6.41
CA ILE A 171 0.76 11.82 -7.16
C ILE A 171 0.58 12.15 -8.66
N PHE A 172 0.29 13.41 -9.02
CA PHE A 172 -0.16 13.79 -10.37
C PHE A 172 0.73 14.81 -11.10
N PHE A 173 2.04 14.84 -10.83
CA PHE A 173 2.93 15.80 -11.49
C PHE A 173 3.02 15.63 -13.02
N GLN A 174 2.53 14.51 -13.58
CA GLN A 174 2.33 14.35 -15.02
C GLN A 174 0.86 14.61 -15.39
N THR A 175 0.63 15.36 -16.47
CA THR A 175 -0.70 15.79 -16.98
C THR A 175 -1.66 14.63 -17.34
N GLN A 176 -1.25 13.38 -17.17
CA GLN A 176 -2.04 12.16 -17.36
C GLN A 176 -2.25 11.35 -16.06
N GLY A 177 -1.70 11.78 -14.92
CA GLY A 177 -1.82 11.10 -13.63
C GLY A 177 -3.28 10.99 -13.20
N LYS A 178 -3.80 9.77 -13.14
CA LYS A 178 -5.15 9.45 -12.66
C LYS A 178 -5.09 8.20 -11.82
N LEU A 179 -5.80 8.19 -10.70
CA LEU A 179 -5.93 6.97 -9.91
C LEU A 179 -6.79 5.93 -10.65
N ASP A 180 -6.32 4.70 -10.70
CA ASP A 180 -7.05 3.56 -11.26
C ASP A 180 -8.16 3.07 -10.33
N PHE A 181 -7.95 3.19 -9.02
CA PHE A 181 -8.90 2.86 -7.96
C PHE A 181 -8.70 3.79 -6.76
N TYR A 182 -9.72 3.90 -5.90
CA TYR A 182 -9.62 4.61 -4.63
C TYR A 182 -9.32 3.65 -3.48
N GLN A 183 -8.70 4.17 -2.43
CA GLN A 183 -8.40 3.41 -1.22
C GLN A 183 -8.88 4.20 -0.01
N PHE A 184 -9.79 3.62 0.79
CA PHE A 184 -10.31 4.24 2.01
C PHE A 184 -9.76 3.53 3.23
N HIS A 185 -9.46 4.29 4.27
CA HIS A 185 -9.16 3.78 5.61
C HIS A 185 -10.36 4.09 6.49
N SER A 186 -10.74 3.15 7.36
CA SER A 186 -11.85 3.40 8.27
C SER A 186 -11.68 2.71 9.61
N TYR A 187 -11.78 3.52 10.65
CA TYR A 187 -11.66 3.12 12.05
C TYR A 187 -12.78 3.81 12.83
N SER A 188 -13.41 3.08 13.73
CA SER A 188 -14.42 3.62 14.63
C SER A 188 -13.77 4.50 15.69
N TRP A 189 -14.46 5.54 16.13
CA TRP A 189 -14.07 6.33 17.30
C TRP A 189 -15.02 6.03 18.45
N GLN A 190 -14.48 5.70 19.63
CA GLN A 190 -15.28 5.30 20.80
C GLN A 190 -16.30 4.18 20.47
N GLY A 191 -15.87 3.22 19.64
CA GLY A 191 -16.69 2.08 19.22
C GLY A 191 -17.80 2.41 18.21
N LYS A 192 -17.83 3.62 17.64
CA LYS A 192 -18.82 4.00 16.61
C LYS A 192 -18.13 4.50 15.35
N PHE A 193 -18.56 3.99 14.21
CA PHE A 193 -18.19 4.55 12.91
C PHE A 193 -18.90 5.89 12.71
N ASP A 194 -18.21 6.84 12.08
CA ASP A 194 -18.85 8.07 11.61
C ASP A 194 -19.85 7.79 10.48
N ASN A 195 -20.66 8.79 10.15
CA ASN A 195 -21.73 8.67 9.16
C ASN A 195 -21.25 8.58 7.70
N VAL A 196 -19.94 8.65 7.41
CA VAL A 196 -19.38 8.51 6.06
C VAL A 196 -18.53 7.25 5.91
N SER A 197 -18.38 6.48 7.00
CA SER A 197 -17.56 5.27 7.04
C SER A 197 -18.02 4.22 6.02
N PRO A 198 -17.08 3.58 5.29
CA PRO A 198 -17.39 2.46 4.41
C PRO A 198 -17.96 1.24 5.14
N PHE A 199 -17.95 1.21 6.47
CA PHE A 199 -18.60 0.16 7.26
C PHE A 199 -20.07 0.44 7.58
N LEU A 200 -20.61 1.59 7.16
CA LEU A 200 -22.03 1.94 7.22
C LEU A 200 -22.66 2.12 5.82
N HIS A 201 -21.84 2.06 4.75
CA HIS A 201 -22.24 2.32 3.37
C HIS A 201 -21.75 1.21 2.43
N GLN A 202 -22.23 1.22 1.19
CA GLN A 202 -21.76 0.37 0.11
C GLN A 202 -20.99 1.18 -0.94
N TRP A 203 -20.21 0.50 -1.77
CA TRP A 203 -19.37 1.12 -2.80
C TRP A 203 -20.11 2.15 -3.68
N ARG A 204 -21.36 1.86 -4.06
CA ARG A 204 -22.17 2.72 -4.93
C ARG A 204 -22.52 4.07 -4.30
N ASP A 205 -22.61 4.14 -2.98
CA ASP A 205 -23.04 5.36 -2.27
C ASP A 205 -22.03 6.50 -2.42
N TYR A 206 -20.76 6.16 -2.71
CA TYR A 206 -19.69 7.13 -2.93
C TYR A 206 -19.65 7.72 -4.34
N GLY A 207 -20.41 7.18 -5.30
CA GLY A 207 -20.59 7.76 -6.64
C GLY A 207 -19.31 7.93 -7.47
N THR A 208 -18.21 7.24 -7.11
CA THR A 208 -16.89 7.53 -7.69
C THR A 208 -16.69 6.94 -9.09
N GLY A 209 -17.50 5.95 -9.47
CA GLY A 209 -17.38 5.21 -10.73
C GLY A 209 -16.10 4.38 -10.88
N LYS A 210 -15.25 4.31 -9.84
CA LYS A 210 -13.99 3.54 -9.82
C LYS A 210 -14.01 2.52 -8.69
N PRO A 211 -13.26 1.41 -8.82
CA PRO A 211 -13.07 0.46 -7.72
C PRO A 211 -12.64 1.15 -6.42
N ILE A 212 -13.12 0.67 -5.27
CA ILE A 212 -12.71 1.16 -3.94
C ILE A 212 -12.20 -0.03 -3.13
N VAL A 213 -10.97 0.07 -2.64
CA VAL A 213 -10.39 -0.87 -1.66
C VAL A 213 -10.53 -0.26 -0.27
N ILE A 214 -10.99 -1.02 0.71
CA ILE A 214 -10.89 -0.63 2.12
C ILE A 214 -9.49 -1.05 2.59
N GLY A 215 -8.56 -0.12 2.45
CA GLY A 215 -7.12 -0.36 2.53
C GLY A 215 -6.56 -0.42 3.94
N GLU A 216 -7.33 0.02 4.94
CA GLU A 216 -6.99 -0.15 6.35
C GLU A 216 -8.25 -0.20 7.22
N PHE A 217 -8.28 -1.18 8.13
CA PHE A 217 -9.25 -1.36 9.21
C PHE A 217 -8.73 -2.41 10.20
N ASN A 218 -9.24 -2.42 11.43
CA ASN A 218 -8.87 -3.43 12.43
C ASN A 218 -10.07 -3.81 13.32
N ARG A 219 -9.92 -4.84 14.17
CA ARG A 219 -10.99 -5.27 15.09
C ARG A 219 -11.20 -4.30 16.26
N GLN A 220 -10.11 -3.76 16.81
CA GLN A 220 -10.14 -2.89 17.98
C GLN A 220 -11.03 -1.66 17.74
N ASP A 221 -10.88 -1.06 16.58
CA ASP A 221 -11.63 0.09 16.09
C ASP A 221 -12.64 -0.35 15.01
N GLY A 222 -13.16 -1.58 15.13
CA GLY A 222 -14.11 -2.19 14.19
C GLY A 222 -15.57 -1.89 14.50
N GLY A 223 -15.87 -0.94 15.39
CA GLY A 223 -17.24 -0.65 15.83
C GLY A 223 -17.94 -1.84 16.50
N GLY A 224 -17.18 -2.66 17.24
CA GLY A 224 -17.68 -3.88 17.89
C GLY A 224 -17.80 -5.10 16.99
N ARG A 225 -17.42 -5.02 15.71
CA ARG A 225 -17.44 -6.14 14.77
C ARG A 225 -16.19 -7.00 14.89
N THR A 226 -16.35 -8.31 14.68
CA THR A 226 -15.23 -9.26 14.53
C THR A 226 -14.51 -9.06 13.19
N MET A 227 -13.28 -9.57 13.06
CA MET A 227 -12.56 -9.54 11.77
C MET A 227 -13.33 -10.25 10.65
N ASN A 228 -13.99 -11.37 10.94
CA ASN A 228 -14.83 -12.07 9.95
C ASN A 228 -15.95 -11.17 9.43
N GLN A 229 -16.66 -10.49 10.34
CA GLN A 229 -17.72 -9.56 9.97
C GLN A 229 -17.19 -8.37 9.17
N LEU A 230 -16.01 -7.84 9.49
CA LEU A 230 -15.41 -6.73 8.75
C LEU A 230 -15.03 -7.14 7.32
N PHE A 231 -14.31 -8.25 7.15
CA PHE A 231 -13.97 -8.77 5.82
C PHE A 231 -15.21 -9.14 4.99
N GLU A 232 -16.18 -9.81 5.60
CA GLU A 232 -17.44 -10.17 4.94
C GLU A 232 -18.24 -8.93 4.54
N TYR A 233 -18.29 -7.90 5.39
CA TYR A 233 -18.95 -6.64 5.08
C TYR A 233 -18.32 -6.01 3.83
N VAL A 234 -17.00 -5.84 3.81
CA VAL A 234 -16.31 -5.25 2.65
C VAL A 234 -16.58 -6.06 1.38
N TYR A 235 -16.54 -7.39 1.45
CA TYR A 235 -16.82 -8.24 0.29
C TYR A 235 -18.27 -8.08 -0.22
N ARG A 236 -19.26 -8.11 0.67
CA ARG A 236 -20.68 -8.10 0.29
C ARG A 236 -21.22 -6.73 -0.12
N HIS A 237 -20.53 -5.64 0.24
CA HIS A 237 -20.99 -4.27 -0.03
C HIS A 237 -20.33 -3.64 -1.27
N GLY A 238 -19.85 -4.47 -2.20
CA GLY A 238 -19.43 -4.06 -3.55
C GLY A 238 -18.05 -3.41 -3.63
N TYR A 239 -17.28 -3.38 -2.55
CA TYR A 239 -15.89 -2.94 -2.57
C TYR A 239 -15.02 -3.94 -3.33
N SER A 240 -13.83 -3.51 -3.75
CA SER A 240 -12.93 -4.28 -4.60
C SER A 240 -11.75 -4.90 -3.85
N GLY A 241 -11.64 -4.65 -2.55
CA GLY A 241 -10.62 -5.25 -1.70
C GLY A 241 -10.72 -4.85 -0.24
N ALA A 242 -10.09 -5.64 0.61
CA ALA A 242 -10.02 -5.48 2.06
C ALA A 242 -8.58 -5.76 2.55
N TRP A 243 -7.92 -4.73 3.11
CA TRP A 243 -6.61 -4.85 3.75
C TRP A 243 -6.69 -4.45 5.22
N SER A 244 -6.54 -5.42 6.12
CA SER A 244 -6.52 -5.16 7.56
C SER A 244 -5.22 -4.51 8.04
N TRP A 245 -5.26 -3.86 9.20
CA TRP A 245 -4.14 -3.16 9.83
C TRP A 245 -3.84 -3.69 11.26
N ASP A 246 -2.63 -4.17 11.59
CA ASP A 246 -1.51 -4.61 10.74
C ASP A 246 -1.13 -6.08 10.95
N LEU A 247 -0.58 -6.74 9.93
CA LEU A 247 -0.32 -8.18 9.90
C LEU A 247 0.84 -8.61 10.81
N VAL A 248 1.83 -7.74 11.03
CA VAL A 248 3.00 -8.07 11.87
C VAL A 248 2.57 -8.19 13.32
N SER A 249 1.76 -7.25 13.81
CA SER A 249 1.36 -7.18 15.21
C SER A 249 0.08 -7.97 15.49
N GLN A 250 -0.87 -7.98 14.55
CA GLN A 250 -2.23 -8.51 14.75
C GLN A 250 -2.57 -9.65 13.77
N GLY A 251 -1.57 -10.23 13.11
CA GLY A 251 -1.77 -11.17 12.01
C GLY A 251 -2.60 -12.40 12.35
N GLN A 252 -2.60 -12.89 13.59
CA GLN A 252 -3.41 -14.05 13.98
C GLN A 252 -4.92 -13.78 13.82
N ASP A 253 -5.41 -12.64 14.34
CA ASP A 253 -6.81 -12.23 14.26
C ASP A 253 -7.19 -11.89 12.81
N GLN A 254 -6.32 -11.15 12.12
CA GLN A 254 -6.54 -10.73 10.73
C GLN A 254 -6.60 -11.90 9.76
N ARG A 255 -5.70 -12.88 9.91
CA ARG A 255 -5.72 -14.09 9.09
C ARG A 255 -7.02 -14.87 9.27
N GLY A 256 -7.70 -14.76 10.41
CA GLY A 256 -9.05 -15.31 10.62
C GLY A 256 -10.07 -14.75 9.62
N GLY A 257 -10.17 -13.42 9.54
CA GLY A 257 -11.09 -12.72 8.61
C GLY A 257 -10.75 -12.96 7.14
N ILE A 258 -9.46 -12.95 6.80
CA ILE A 258 -8.96 -13.32 5.47
C ILE A 258 -9.41 -14.75 5.09
N SER A 259 -9.28 -15.69 6.02
CA SER A 259 -9.69 -17.08 5.78
C SER A 259 -11.19 -17.26 5.64
N HIS A 260 -11.96 -16.47 6.37
CA HIS A 260 -13.42 -16.54 6.39
C HIS A 260 -14.01 -16.34 4.99
N ILE A 261 -13.47 -15.38 4.23
CA ILE A 261 -13.97 -15.06 2.89
C ILE A 261 -13.28 -15.83 1.77
N ARG A 262 -12.24 -16.64 2.04
CA ARG A 262 -11.31 -17.19 1.02
C ARG A 262 -11.95 -17.91 -0.18
N ASN A 263 -13.13 -18.50 0.01
CA ASN A 263 -13.85 -19.27 -1.01
C ASN A 263 -15.03 -18.49 -1.64
N TYR A 264 -15.18 -17.21 -1.30
CA TYR A 264 -16.25 -16.39 -1.86
C TYR A 264 -15.92 -16.04 -3.32
N SER A 265 -16.96 -15.99 -4.16
CA SER A 265 -16.85 -15.66 -5.58
C SER A 265 -17.92 -14.69 -6.10
N GLY A 266 -18.90 -14.32 -5.27
CA GLY A 266 -20.04 -13.47 -5.66
C GLY A 266 -19.70 -12.00 -5.97
N ASN A 267 -18.57 -11.48 -5.48
CA ASN A 267 -18.04 -10.15 -5.78
C ASN A 267 -16.56 -10.25 -6.18
N GLY A 268 -16.29 -11.11 -7.17
CA GLY A 268 -14.94 -11.40 -7.64
C GLY A 268 -14.28 -12.53 -6.87
N LYS A 269 -13.47 -13.33 -7.59
CA LYS A 269 -12.71 -14.42 -6.97
C LYS A 269 -11.61 -13.86 -6.09
N ILE A 270 -11.34 -14.54 -4.97
CA ILE A 270 -10.18 -14.25 -4.11
C ILE A 270 -9.00 -15.12 -4.53
N ALA A 271 -9.26 -16.38 -4.87
CA ALA A 271 -8.33 -17.26 -5.57
C ALA A 271 -7.87 -16.65 -6.91
N ILE A 272 -6.57 -16.38 -7.03
CA ILE A 272 -5.86 -15.95 -8.24
C ILE A 272 -4.64 -16.87 -8.49
N ASP A 273 -4.19 -16.92 -9.73
CA ASP A 273 -3.00 -17.64 -10.20
C ASP A 273 -2.10 -16.60 -10.88
N ILE A 274 -0.94 -16.32 -10.30
CA ILE A 274 -0.06 -15.19 -10.66
C ILE A 274 1.01 -15.66 -11.64
#